data_AF-A0A381Z988-F1
#
_entry.id   AF-A0A381Z988-F1
#
_cell.length_a   1.000
_cell.length_b   1.000
_cell.length_c   1.000
_cell.angle_alpha   90.00
_cell.angle_beta   90.00
_cell.angle_gamma   90.00
#
_symmetry.space_group_name_H-M   'P 1'
#
loop_
_entity.id
_entity.type
_entity.pdbx_description
1 polymer ?
#
loop_
_entity_poly.entity_id
_entity_poly.type
_entity_poly.pdbx_seq_one_letter_code
_entity_poly.pdbx_strand_id
1 'polypeptide(L)' 'VKKDFLKLTDLTKVEVLELLKKAAELKKFKAEGTTHQPLKGKSLGMIFNKNSTRTRISFEVG' A
#
# COMPACT_ATOMS: atom_id res chain seq x y z
N VAL A 1 -13.14 -10.66 7.91
CA VAL A 1 -13.92 -10.03 6.82
C VAL A 1 -12.96 -9.28 5.92
N LYS A 2 -13.10 -9.37 4.59
CA LYS A 2 -12.27 -8.63 3.64
C LYS A 2 -12.65 -7.14 3.71
N LYS A 3 -11.67 -6.23 3.77
CA LYS A 3 -11.88 -4.77 3.78
C LYS A 3 -11.32 -4.19 2.48
N ASP A 4 -12.15 -3.45 1.75
CA ASP A 4 -11.76 -2.77 0.51
C ASP A 4 -11.38 -1.30 0.79
N PHE A 5 -10.51 -0.72 -0.04
CA PHE A 5 -10.13 0.70 0.03
C PHE A 5 -10.58 1.39 -1.26
N LEU A 6 -11.80 1.95 -1.23
CA LEU A 6 -12.41 2.62 -2.38
C LEU A 6 -12.38 4.14 -2.24
N LYS A 7 -12.64 4.65 -1.03
CA LYS A 7 -12.62 6.08 -0.71
C LYS A 7 -12.01 6.32 0.66
N LEU A 8 -11.37 7.47 0.84
CA LEU A 8 -10.81 7.87 2.15
C LEU A 8 -11.91 8.04 3.22
N THR A 9 -13.12 8.44 2.79
CA THR A 9 -14.30 8.61 3.67
C THR A 9 -14.80 7.29 4.28
N ASP A 10 -14.37 6.15 3.74
CA ASP A 10 -14.72 4.83 4.28
C ASP A 10 -13.85 4.47 5.50
N LEU A 11 -12.85 5.30 5.81
CA LEU A 11 -11.97 5.15 6.96
C LEU A 11 -12.30 6.14 8.06
N THR A 12 -12.22 5.69 9.30
CA THR A 12 -12.23 6.59 10.46
C THR A 12 -10.90 7.34 10.56
N LYS A 13 -10.91 8.48 11.29
CA LYS A 13 -9.68 9.23 11.58
C LYS A 13 -8.58 8.35 12.20
N VAL A 14 -8.95 7.43 13.08
CA VAL A 14 -8.00 6.51 13.75
C VAL A 14 -7.36 5.58 12.72
N GLU A 15 -8.17 4.97 11.86
CA GLU A 15 -7.67 4.06 10.81
C GLU A 15 -6.76 4.77 9.81
N VAL A 16 -7.04 6.03 9.47
CA VAL A 16 -6.16 6.84 8.61
C VAL A 16 -4.81 7.09 9.30
N LEU A 17 -4.82 7.45 10.59
CA LEU A 17 -3.57 7.67 11.34
C LEU A 17 -2.76 6.38 11.47
N GLU A 18 -3.42 5.25 11.70
CA GLU A 18 -2.77 3.93 11.73
C GLU A 18 -2.17 3.55 10.36
N LEU A 19 -2.88 3.81 9.27
CA LEU A 19 -2.39 3.58 7.90
C LEU A 19 -1.13 4.41 7.62
N LEU A 20 -1.14 5.69 8.00
CA LEU A 20 0.01 6.59 7.84
C LEU A 20 1.20 6.16 8.70
N LYS A 21 0.95 5.75 9.96
CA LYS A 21 1.98 5.20 10.83
C LYS A 21 2.60 3.95 10.21
N LYS A 22 1.78 3.05 9.66
CA LYS A 22 2.27 1.82 9.03
C LYS A 22 3.09 2.11 7.78
N ALA A 23 2.66 3.06 6.95
CA ALA A 23 3.43 3.50 5.79
C ALA A 23 4.81 4.07 6.19
N ALA A 24 4.88 4.84 7.29
CA ALA A 24 6.13 5.37 7.82
C ALA A 24 7.07 4.26 8.33
N GLU A 25 6.55 3.26 9.03
CA GLU A 25 7.31 2.09 9.48
C GLU A 25 7.91 1.31 8.29
N LEU A 26 7.11 1.03 7.25
CA LEU A 26 7.58 0.33 6.06
C LEU A 26 8.67 1.12 5.33
N LYS A 27 8.53 2.44 5.23
CA LYS A 27 9.56 3.32 4.66
C LYS A 27 10.86 3.26 5.47
N LYS A 28 10.76 3.21 6.81
CA LYS A 28 11.91 3.08 7.70
C LYS A 28 12.63 1.74 7.48
N PHE A 29 11.92 0.62 7.44
CA PHE A 29 12.54 -0.69 7.18
C PHE A 29 13.27 -0.74 5.83
N LYS A 30 12.68 -0.13 4.79
CA LYS A 30 13.33 0.01 3.49
C LYS A 30 14.62 0.85 3.57
N ALA A 31 14.59 1.96 4.30
CA ALA A 31 15.76 2.83 4.50
C ALA A 31 16.89 2.14 5.30
N GLU A 32 16.52 1.29 6.26
CA GLU A 32 17.46 0.51 7.07
C GLU A 32 18.00 -0.74 6.34
N GLY A 33 17.54 -1.00 5.11
CA GLY A 33 17.90 -2.21 4.35
C GLY A 33 17.35 -3.51 4.95
N THR A 34 16.39 -3.42 5.88
CA THR A 34 15.78 -4.58 6.52
C THR A 34 14.78 -5.22 5.55
N THR A 35 14.96 -6.51 5.27
CA THR A 35 14.06 -7.25 4.38
C THR A 35 12.71 -7.47 5.08
N HIS A 36 11.65 -6.83 4.57
CA HIS A 36 10.29 -7.00 5.07
C HIS A 36 9.35 -7.32 3.90
N GLN A 37 8.87 -8.57 3.82
CA GLN A 37 8.06 -9.07 2.68
C GLN A 37 6.71 -9.65 3.16
N PRO A 38 5.78 -8.82 3.68
CA PRO A 38 4.52 -9.29 4.26
C PRO A 38 3.57 -9.94 3.25
N LEU A 39 3.75 -9.66 1.95
CA LEU A 39 2.92 -10.18 0.86
C LEU A 39 3.61 -11.26 0.02
N LYS A 40 4.67 -11.88 0.54
CA LYS A 40 5.41 -12.93 -0.19
C LYS A 40 4.48 -14.06 -0.63
N GLY A 41 4.54 -14.40 -1.92
CA GLY A 41 3.71 -15.46 -2.53
C GLY A 41 2.26 -15.04 -2.85
N LYS A 42 1.91 -13.75 -2.71
CA LYS A 42 0.62 -13.21 -3.16
C LYS A 42 0.77 -12.57 -4.55
N SER A 43 -0.32 -12.58 -5.32
CA SER A 43 -0.41 -11.93 -6.64
C SER A 43 -1.42 -10.79 -6.60
N LEU A 44 -1.09 -9.68 -7.25
CA LEU A 44 -1.94 -8.50 -7.36
C LEU A 44 -2.40 -8.31 -8.81
N GLY A 45 -3.72 -8.27 -9.03
CA GLY A 45 -4.30 -7.88 -10.31
C GLY A 45 -4.45 -6.37 -10.40
N MET A 46 -3.86 -5.74 -11.42
CA MET A 46 -3.93 -4.29 -11.64
C MET A 46 -4.71 -3.98 -12.92
N ILE A 47 -5.81 -3.25 -12.80
CA ILE A 47 -6.68 -2.86 -13.92
C ILE A 47 -6.65 -1.33 -14.06
N PHE A 48 -6.26 -0.83 -15.23
CA PHE A 48 -6.16 0.60 -15.52
C PHE A 48 -6.94 0.96 -16.78
N ASN A 49 -8.03 1.73 -16.63
CA ASN A 49 -8.82 2.21 -17.78
C ASN A 49 -8.16 3.41 -18.49
N LYS A 50 -7.23 4.10 -17.82
CA LYS A 50 -6.42 5.19 -18.35
C LYS A 50 -4.96 4.93 -18.03
N ASN A 51 -4.06 5.33 -18.93
CA ASN A 51 -2.63 5.14 -18.69
C ASN A 51 -2.18 5.91 -17.42
N SER A 52 -1.47 5.24 -16.53
CA SER A 52 -1.00 5.79 -15.26
C SER A 52 0.35 5.21 -14.84
N THR A 53 1.42 5.70 -15.48
CA THR A 53 2.79 5.20 -15.26
C THR A 53 3.24 5.27 -13.80
N ARG A 54 2.97 6.39 -13.12
CA ARG A 54 3.40 6.59 -11.72
C ARG A 54 2.70 5.62 -10.78
N THR A 55 1.38 5.45 -10.95
CA THR A 55 0.58 4.55 -10.13
C THR A 55 0.99 3.09 -10.35
N ARG A 56 1.13 2.66 -11.61
CA ARG A 56 1.58 1.30 -11.94
C ARG A 56 2.92 0.98 -11.28
N ILE A 57 3.92 1.85 -11.49
CA ILE A 57 5.26 1.64 -10.92
C ILE A 57 5.19 1.61 -9.39
N SER A 58 4.42 2.49 -8.75
CA SER A 58 4.27 2.47 -7.29
C SER A 58 3.68 1.18 -6.74
N PHE A 59 2.76 0.52 -7.44
CA PHE A 59 2.23 -0.80 -7.03
C PHE A 59 3.17 -1.96 -7.36
N GLU A 60 4.01 -1.85 -8.39
CA GLU A 60 5.00 -2.88 -8.75
C GLU A 60 6.23 -2.88 -7.85
N VAL A 61 6.71 -1.70 -7.44
CA VAL A 61 7.94 -1.54 -6.64
C VAL A 61 7.68 -1.35 -5.14
N GLY A 62 6.41 -1.15 -4.79
CA GLY A 62 5.94 -0.85 -3.43
C GLY A 62 6.43 -1.84 -2.39
#